data_AF-A0A7K2MJJ8-F1
#
_entry.id   AF-A0A7K2MJJ8-F1
#
_cell.length_a   1.000
_cell.length_b   1.000
_cell.length_c   1.000
_cell.angle_alpha   90.00
_cell.angle_beta   90.00
_cell.angle_gamma   90.00
#
_symmetry.space_group_name_H-M   'P 1'
#
loop_
_entity.id
_entity.type
_entity.pdbx_description
1 polymer ?
#
loop_
_entity_poly.entity_id
_entity_poly.type
_entity_poly.pdbx_seq_one_letter_code
_entity_poly.pdbx_strand_id
1 'polypeptide(L)'
;MTHDLVTSLRPLLTAEASAEAYASGVEPGDLEQAVWLRLLERLESEGPPSDPHRWLRSAVRTEARRTRRRVRNERPYGTEPAGVAEDAHEPERLALTAARHRALRDAVRRLP
;
A
#
# COMPACT_ATOMS: atom_id res chain seq x y z
N MET A 1 34.33 -3.83 -5.86
CA MET A 1 33.92 -3.69 -4.44
C MET A 1 32.41 -3.76 -4.26
N THR A 2 31.62 -2.81 -4.78
CA THR A 2 30.14 -2.85 -4.65
C THR A 2 29.50 -4.03 -5.37
N HIS A 3 29.95 -4.34 -6.59
CA HIS A 3 29.49 -5.52 -7.32
C HIS A 3 29.76 -6.82 -6.55
N ASP A 4 30.99 -7.02 -6.04
CA ASP A 4 31.38 -8.21 -5.29
C ASP A 4 30.56 -8.37 -4.00
N LEU A 5 30.29 -7.26 -3.31
CA LEU A 5 29.42 -7.25 -2.13
C LEU A 5 27.98 -7.66 -2.49
N VAL A 6 27.40 -7.09 -3.55
CA VAL A 6 26.04 -7.45 -3.99
C VAL A 6 25.98 -8.92 -4.42
N THR A 7 26.95 -9.41 -5.19
CA THR A 7 27.00 -10.81 -5.62
C THR A 7 27.10 -11.77 -4.44
N SER A 8 27.93 -11.45 -3.43
CA SER A 8 28.11 -12.30 -2.24
C SER A 8 26.88 -12.31 -1.33
N LEU A 9 26.14 -11.20 -1.24
CA LEU A 9 24.96 -11.10 -0.40
C LEU A 9 23.69 -11.67 -1.05
N ARG A 10 23.65 -11.76 -2.38
CA ARG A 10 22.43 -12.15 -3.13
C ARG A 10 21.80 -13.47 -2.68
N PRO A 11 22.55 -14.58 -2.53
CA PRO A 11 21.95 -15.84 -2.10
C PRO A 11 21.33 -15.75 -0.69
N LEU A 12 21.99 -15.00 0.22
CA LEU A 12 21.47 -14.77 1.56
C LEU A 12 20.22 -13.91 1.53
N LEU A 13 20.19 -12.86 0.72
CA LEU A 13 19.01 -12.00 0.59
C LEU A 13 17.81 -12.80 0.12
N THR A 14 17.97 -13.58 -0.95
CA THR A 14 16.87 -14.39 -1.48
C THR A 14 16.34 -15.38 -0.45
N ALA A 15 17.22 -16.04 0.31
CA ALA A 15 16.81 -16.95 1.37
C ALA A 15 16.04 -16.24 2.51
N GLU A 16 16.57 -15.13 3.02
CA GLU A 16 15.95 -14.38 4.13
C GLU A 16 14.64 -13.71 3.69
N ALA A 17 14.59 -13.14 2.48
CA ALA A 17 13.39 -12.54 1.91
C ALA A 17 12.29 -13.59 1.71
N SER A 18 12.61 -14.75 1.16
CA SER A 18 11.65 -15.86 1.01
C SER A 18 11.09 -16.33 2.35
N ALA A 19 11.95 -16.45 3.38
CA ALA A 19 11.53 -16.86 4.71
C ALA A 19 10.61 -15.83 5.38
N GLU A 20 10.94 -14.54 5.32
CA GLU A 20 10.13 -13.48 5.92
C GLU A 20 8.84 -13.19 5.14
N ALA A 21 8.87 -13.34 3.81
CA ALA A 21 7.71 -13.27 2.92
C ALA A 21 6.65 -14.32 3.31
N TYR A 22 7.08 -15.58 3.47
CA TYR A 22 6.19 -16.67 3.88
C TYR A 22 5.45 -16.36 5.20
N ALA A 23 6.16 -15.79 6.18
CA ALA A 23 5.57 -15.43 7.47
C ALA A 23 4.74 -14.12 7.44
N SER A 24 4.89 -13.29 6.40
CA SER A 24 4.27 -11.95 6.31
C SER A 24 3.14 -11.84 5.29
N GLY A 25 3.02 -12.77 4.35
CA GLY A 25 2.14 -12.64 3.19
C GLY A 25 2.58 -11.53 2.23
N VAL A 26 3.86 -11.13 2.26
CA VAL A 26 4.46 -10.13 1.36
C VAL A 26 5.17 -10.84 0.23
N GLU A 27 5.24 -10.23 -0.95
CA GLU A 27 6.01 -10.74 -2.07
C GLU A 27 7.52 -10.72 -1.75
N PRO A 28 8.25 -11.84 -1.88
CA PRO A 28 9.70 -11.89 -1.62
C PRO A 28 10.48 -10.86 -2.42
N GLY A 29 10.14 -10.67 -3.70
CA GLY A 29 10.82 -9.74 -4.60
C GLY A 29 10.78 -8.28 -4.12
N ASP A 30 9.67 -7.85 -3.53
CA ASP A 30 9.55 -6.50 -2.97
C ASP A 30 10.48 -6.29 -1.78
N LEU A 31 10.65 -7.31 -0.93
CA LEU A 31 11.59 -7.28 0.19
C LEU A 31 13.04 -7.24 -0.31
N GLU A 32 13.38 -8.06 -1.31
CA GLU A 32 14.72 -8.04 -1.91
C GLU A 32 15.03 -6.65 -2.48
N GLN A 33 14.11 -6.09 -3.28
CA GLN A 33 14.28 -4.78 -3.89
C GLN A 33 14.46 -3.67 -2.85
N ALA A 34 13.62 -3.63 -1.83
CA ALA A 34 13.69 -2.61 -0.79
C ALA A 34 15.01 -2.68 0.01
N VAL A 35 15.50 -3.89 0.30
CA VAL A 35 16.78 -4.07 1.00
C VAL A 35 17.96 -3.69 0.11
N TRP A 36 17.91 -4.01 -1.20
CA TRP A 36 18.93 -3.54 -2.14
C TRP A 36 18.99 -2.04 -2.26
N LEU A 37 17.84 -1.36 -2.36
CA LEU A 37 17.77 0.09 -2.40
C LEU A 37 18.47 0.69 -1.16
N ARG A 38 18.13 0.20 0.04
CA ARG A 38 18.76 0.67 1.30
C ARG A 38 20.25 0.38 1.36
N LEU A 39 20.71 -0.72 0.78
CA LEU A 39 22.15 -1.02 0.71
C LEU A 39 22.85 0.00 -0.17
N LEU A 40 22.30 0.31 -1.34
CA LEU A 40 22.87 1.27 -2.29
C LEU A 40 22.91 2.69 -1.70
N GLU A 41 21.81 3.14 -1.09
CA GLU A 41 21.74 4.44 -0.41
C GLU A 41 22.76 4.55 0.74
N ARG A 42 22.94 3.46 1.51
CA ARG A 42 23.94 3.42 2.57
C ARG A 42 25.36 3.46 2.01
N LEU A 43 25.64 2.71 0.95
CA LEU A 43 26.95 2.69 0.31
C LEU A 43 27.35 4.07 -0.21
N GLU A 44 26.38 4.84 -0.71
CA GLU A 44 26.59 6.22 -1.16
C GLU A 44 26.86 7.19 -0.02
N SER A 45 26.15 7.05 1.11
CA SER A 45 26.20 8.01 2.24
C SER A 45 27.22 7.68 3.33
N GLU A 46 27.35 6.41 3.71
CA GLU A 46 28.13 5.94 4.86
C GLU A 46 29.20 4.90 4.48
N GLY A 47 29.13 4.36 3.26
CA GLY A 47 29.97 3.24 2.82
C GLY A 47 29.46 1.87 3.28
N PRO A 48 30.26 0.81 3.10
CA PRO A 48 29.81 -0.56 3.36
C PRO A 48 29.56 -0.82 4.85
N PRO A 49 28.60 -1.71 5.19
CA PRO A 49 28.43 -2.20 6.55
C PRO A 49 29.72 -2.83 7.09
N SER A 50 30.04 -2.59 8.37
CA SER A 50 31.10 -3.32 9.06
C SER A 50 30.83 -4.83 9.15
N ASP A 51 29.55 -5.22 9.26
CA ASP A 51 29.08 -6.60 9.14
C ASP A 51 27.90 -6.65 8.15
N PRO A 52 28.16 -6.92 6.85
CA PRO A 52 27.13 -6.94 5.83
C PRO A 52 26.06 -8.01 6.03
N HIS A 53 26.42 -9.19 6.54
CA HIS A 53 25.48 -10.29 6.73
C HIS A 53 24.50 -10.00 7.87
N ARG A 54 25.00 -9.52 9.01
CA ARG A 54 24.14 -9.12 10.15
C ARG A 54 23.28 -7.92 9.80
N TRP A 55 23.84 -6.95 9.06
CA TRP A 55 23.09 -5.80 8.58
C TRP A 55 21.94 -6.25 7.67
N LEU A 56 22.20 -7.13 6.71
CA LEU A 56 21.21 -7.62 5.75
C LEU A 56 20.04 -8.31 6.46
N ARG A 57 20.31 -9.26 7.38
CA ARG A 57 19.25 -9.92 8.17
C ARG A 57 18.39 -8.92 8.95
N SER A 58 19.03 -7.89 9.50
CA SER A 58 18.34 -6.84 10.25
C SER A 58 17.50 -5.95 9.33
N ALA A 59 18.00 -5.65 8.13
CA ALA A 59 17.31 -4.86 7.12
C ALA A 59 16.07 -5.60 6.60
N VAL A 60 16.19 -6.89 6.25
CA VAL A 60 15.06 -7.74 5.81
C VAL A 60 13.96 -7.76 6.88
N ARG A 61 14.31 -8.05 8.14
CA ARG A 61 13.35 -8.04 9.26
C ARG A 61 12.67 -6.68 9.44
N THR A 62 13.41 -5.60 9.26
CA THR A 62 12.88 -4.24 9.39
C THR A 62 11.88 -3.94 8.28
N GLU A 63 12.20 -4.27 7.02
CA GLU A 63 11.30 -4.06 5.89
C GLU A 63 10.06 -4.97 5.98
N ALA A 64 10.22 -6.26 6.32
CA ALA A 64 9.09 -7.15 6.54
C ALA A 64 8.12 -6.60 7.60
N ARG A 65 8.65 -6.09 8.73
CA ARG A 65 7.82 -5.45 9.77
C ARG A 65 7.16 -4.17 9.28
N ARG A 66 7.86 -3.35 8.48
CA ARG A 66 7.34 -2.12 7.90
C ARG A 66 6.19 -2.41 6.94
N THR A 67 6.37 -3.36 6.02
CA THR A 67 5.32 -3.78 5.08
C THR A 67 4.12 -4.35 5.80
N ARG A 68 4.32 -5.23 6.80
CA ARG A 68 3.22 -5.73 7.66
C ARG A 68 2.45 -4.61 8.37
N ARG A 69 3.14 -3.55 8.82
CA ARG A 69 2.49 -2.37 9.42
C ARG A 69 1.72 -1.57 8.38
N ARG A 70 2.30 -1.38 7.19
CA ARG A 70 1.68 -0.67 6.09
C ARG A 70 0.39 -1.34 5.64
N VAL A 71 0.44 -2.65 5.33
CA VAL A 71 -0.73 -3.45 4.90
C VAL A 71 -1.86 -3.42 5.93
N ARG A 72 -1.55 -3.42 7.24
CA ARG A 72 -2.57 -3.32 8.29
C ARG A 72 -3.23 -1.94 8.38
N ASN A 73 -2.52 -0.89 7.99
CA ASN A 73 -2.98 0.49 8.07
C ASN A 73 -3.63 0.95 6.75
N GLU A 74 -3.23 0.37 5.63
CA GLU A 74 -3.83 0.60 4.32
C GLU A 74 -5.23 0.01 4.30
N ARG A 75 -6.22 0.87 4.08
CA ARG A 75 -7.56 0.42 3.74
C ARG A 75 -7.59 0.22 2.23
N PRO A 76 -8.19 -0.88 1.74
CA PRO A 76 -8.56 -0.96 0.35
C PRO A 76 -9.32 0.33 0.01
N TYR A 77 -8.96 0.97 -1.11
CA TYR A 77 -9.86 1.95 -1.69
C TYR A 77 -11.22 1.26 -1.78
N GLY A 78 -12.26 1.88 -1.23
CA GLY A 78 -13.60 1.35 -1.38
C GLY A 78 -13.82 1.08 -2.86
N THR A 79 -14.45 -0.04 -3.19
CA THR A 79 -14.97 -0.22 -4.54
C THR A 79 -15.94 0.94 -4.75
N GLU A 80 -15.46 2.01 -5.37
CA GLU A 80 -16.29 3.12 -5.77
C GLU A 80 -17.31 2.47 -6.71
N PRO A 81 -18.60 2.42 -6.33
CA PRO A 81 -19.57 1.78 -7.17
C PRO A 81 -19.59 2.61 -8.46
N ALA A 82 -19.00 2.05 -9.52
CA ALA A 82 -18.94 2.66 -10.83
C ALA A 82 -20.37 3.09 -11.22
N GLY A 83 -20.67 4.38 -11.08
CA GLY A 83 -21.95 4.97 -11.46
C GLY A 83 -22.98 5.28 -10.37
N VAL A 84 -22.80 4.99 -9.07
CA VAL A 84 -23.85 5.34 -8.07
C VAL A 84 -23.59 6.68 -7.39
N ALA A 85 -22.32 7.08 -7.22
CA ALA A 85 -21.97 8.33 -6.56
C ALA A 85 -22.09 9.56 -7.48
N GLU A 86 -21.78 9.41 -8.77
CA GLU A 86 -21.86 10.48 -9.78
C GLU A 86 -23.33 10.85 -10.06
N ASP A 87 -24.18 9.87 -10.38
CA ASP A 87 -25.61 10.08 -10.67
C ASP A 87 -26.42 10.63 -9.46
N ALA A 88 -25.99 10.31 -8.24
CA ALA A 88 -26.65 10.75 -7.02
C ALA A 88 -26.32 12.21 -6.64
N HIS A 89 -25.20 12.76 -7.12
CA HIS A 89 -24.75 14.12 -6.82
C HIS A 89 -24.89 15.10 -7.99
N GLU A 90 -25.51 14.70 -9.10
CA GLU A 90 -25.83 15.63 -10.18
C GLU A 90 -26.81 16.71 -9.69
N PRO A 91 -26.50 18.01 -9.87
CA PRO A 91 -27.34 19.10 -9.37
C PRO A 91 -28.73 19.09 -9.99
N GLU A 92 -28.87 18.63 -11.24
CA GLU A 92 -30.16 18.46 -11.91
C GLU A 92 -31.02 17.39 -11.22
N ARG A 93 -30.44 16.22 -10.90
CA ARG A 93 -31.14 15.13 -10.21
C ARG A 93 -31.58 15.53 -8.81
N LEU A 94 -30.75 16.27 -8.08
CA LEU A 94 -31.10 16.83 -6.78
C LEU A 94 -32.25 17.85 -6.88
N ALA A 95 -32.21 18.74 -7.88
CA ALA A 95 -33.27 19.71 -8.13
C ALA A 95 -34.61 19.05 -8.50
N LEU A 96 -34.60 18.07 -9.40
CA LEU A 96 -35.79 17.29 -9.79
C LEU A 96 -36.36 16.51 -8.61
N THR A 97 -35.52 15.90 -7.78
CA THR A 97 -35.94 15.17 -6.58
C THR A 97 -36.58 16.10 -5.55
N ALA A 98 -35.97 17.26 -5.30
CA ALA A 98 -36.54 18.27 -4.41
C ALA A 98 -37.87 18.83 -4.93
N ALA A 99 -38.01 19.02 -6.25
CA ALA A 99 -39.27 19.44 -6.87
C ALA A 99 -40.36 18.38 -6.71
N ARG A 100 -40.05 17.10 -6.96
CA ARG A 100 -40.98 15.97 -6.76
C ARG A 100 -41.46 15.89 -5.31
N HIS A 101 -40.55 16.01 -4.34
CA HIS A 101 -40.92 15.99 -2.92
C HIS A 101 -41.82 17.17 -2.52
N ARG A 102 -41.59 18.37 -3.06
CA ARG A 102 -42.48 19.52 -2.83
C ARG A 102 -43.87 19.27 -3.43
N ALA A 103 -43.94 18.84 -4.68
CA ALA A 103 -45.20 18.53 -5.35
C ALA A 103 -46.01 17.46 -4.60
N LEU A 104 -45.34 16.41 -4.11
CA LEU A 104 -45.96 15.36 -3.29
C LEU A 104 -46.53 15.94 -1.99
N ARG A 105 -45.74 16.73 -1.24
CA ARG A 105 -46.20 17.35 0.01
C ARG A 105 -47.38 18.29 -0.21
N ASP A 106 -47.37 19.05 -1.30
CA ASP A 106 -48.48 19.94 -1.65
C ASP A 106 -49.73 19.18 -2.09
N ALA A 107 -49.59 18.02 -2.75
CA ALA A 107 -50.72 17.15 -3.06
C ALA A 107 -51.31 16.52 -1.78
N VAL A 108 -50.47 16.00 -0.89
CA VAL A 108 -50.89 15.41 0.39
C VAL A 108 -51.63 16.43 1.27
N ARG A 109 -51.15 17.68 1.33
CA ARG A 109 -51.82 18.77 2.07
C ARG A 109 -53.22 19.11 1.56
N ARG A 110 -53.56 18.72 0.33
CA ARG A 110 -54.86 18.99 -0.32
C ARG A 110 -55.82 17.80 -0.23
N LEU A 111 -55.44 16.72 0.45
CA LEU A 111 -56.34 15.61 0.72
C LEU A 111 -57.36 16.01 1.80
N PRO A 112 -58.65 15.62 1.65
CA PRO A 112 -59.74 15.98 2.54
C PRO A 112 -59.68 15.27 3.91
#